data_AF-A0A2S1LDX9-F1
#
_entry.id   AF-A0A2S1LDX9-F1
#
_cell.length_a   1.000
_cell.length_b   1.000
_cell.length_c   1.000
_cell.angle_alpha   90.00
_cell.angle_beta   90.00
_cell.angle_gamma   90.00
#
_symmetry.space_group_name_H-M   'P 1'
#
loop_
_entity.id
_entity.type
_entity.pdbx_description
1 polymer ?
#
loop_
_entity_poly.entity_id
_entity_poly.type
_entity_poly.pdbx_seq_one_letter_code
_entity_poly.pdbx_strand_id
1 'polypeptide(L)'
;MSEIPFARFIVIPSFSKEYAFSIEKKNEEYFVVSITPSESYWRAKNKKNVKFESKKLKIDKKFYSKISHLFQLLAKQTKSYDNEIYSTDGETYYFITADNNGKTKTGKIWTPTNNSLMGNLIKISNNLFSIGNGNYISVSEINSEIDKLVIELEK
;
A
#
# COMPACT_ATOMS: atom_id res chain seq x y z
N MET A 1 -14.53 15.91 5.82
CA MET A 1 -14.35 14.59 6.48
C MET A 1 -13.60 13.72 5.49
N SER A 2 -12.46 13.14 5.86
CA SER A 2 -11.73 12.23 4.97
C SER A 2 -12.55 10.95 4.88
N GLU A 3 -13.01 10.60 3.69
CA GLU A 3 -13.52 9.25 3.43
C GLU A 3 -12.41 8.25 3.83
N ILE A 4 -12.80 7.15 4.46
CA ILE A 4 -11.86 6.08 4.79
C ILE A 4 -11.33 5.56 3.45
N PRO A 5 -10.01 5.60 3.20
CA PRO A 5 -9.48 5.11 1.93
C PRO A 5 -9.77 3.61 1.83
N PHE A 6 -10.09 3.17 0.62
CA PHE A 6 -10.44 1.78 0.38
C PHE A 6 -9.30 0.84 0.75
N ALA A 7 -8.09 1.23 0.35
CA ALA A 7 -6.85 0.56 0.71
C ALA A 7 -5.79 1.59 1.07
N ARG A 8 -4.93 1.26 2.02
CA ARG A 8 -3.74 2.02 2.38
C ARG A 8 -2.59 1.07 2.63
N PHE A 9 -1.44 1.44 2.13
CA PHE A 9 -0.18 0.74 2.33
C PHE A 9 0.81 1.70 2.97
N ILE A 10 1.47 1.26 4.03
CA ILE A 10 2.47 2.08 4.76
C ILE A 10 3.72 1.24 4.90
N VAL A 11 4.86 1.85 4.60
CA VAL A 11 6.18 1.23 4.76
C VAL A 11 6.98 2.02 5.79
N ILE A 12 7.56 1.29 6.73
CA ILE A 12 8.47 1.81 7.75
C ILE A 12 9.82 1.10 7.56
N PRO A 13 10.73 1.69 6.77
CA PRO A 13 12.09 1.17 6.60
C PRO A 13 12.97 1.46 7.83
N SER A 14 13.93 0.60 8.13
CA SER A 14 14.88 0.83 9.24
C SER A 14 15.80 2.04 9.05
N PHE A 15 16.18 2.34 7.79
CA PHE A 15 17.26 3.30 7.50
C PHE A 15 16.90 4.42 6.53
N SER A 16 15.65 4.49 6.07
CA SER A 16 15.17 5.53 5.16
C SER A 16 13.85 6.13 5.64
N LYS A 17 13.30 7.06 4.86
CA LYS A 17 12.05 7.74 5.21
C LYS A 17 10.88 6.79 4.97
N GLU A 18 9.89 6.85 5.86
CA GLU A 18 8.64 6.14 5.67
C GLU A 18 7.94 6.64 4.41
N TYR A 19 7.08 5.82 3.83
CA TYR A 19 6.25 6.23 2.72
C TYR A 19 4.94 5.45 2.73
N ALA A 20 3.92 6.02 2.09
CA ALA A 20 2.61 5.41 2.04
C ALA A 20 1.89 5.74 0.74
N PHE A 21 0.92 4.92 0.38
CA PHE A 21 -0.12 5.35 -0.55
C PHE A 21 -1.51 4.94 -0.05
N SER A 22 -2.53 5.64 -0.53
CA SER A 22 -3.93 5.27 -0.41
C SER A 22 -4.61 5.21 -1.77
N ILE A 23 -5.59 4.33 -1.87
CA ILE A 23 -6.54 4.26 -2.98
C ILE A 23 -7.81 4.96 -2.52
N GLU A 24 -8.12 6.08 -3.17
CA GLU A 24 -9.18 6.99 -2.75
C GLU A 24 -10.21 7.16 -3.86
N LYS A 25 -11.48 7.22 -3.46
CA LYS A 25 -12.57 7.71 -4.30
C LYS A 25 -12.97 9.09 -3.76
N LYS A 26 -13.22 10.06 -4.63
CA LYS A 26 -13.76 11.37 -4.26
C LYS A 26 -14.61 11.90 -5.40
N ASN A 27 -15.87 12.24 -5.13
CA ASN A 27 -16.78 12.81 -6.13
C ASN A 27 -16.79 12.02 -7.46
N GLU A 28 -16.86 10.69 -7.37
CA GLU A 28 -16.80 9.75 -8.52
C GLU A 28 -15.47 9.63 -9.25
N GLU A 29 -14.46 10.41 -8.87
CA GLU A 29 -13.09 10.26 -9.36
C GLU A 29 -12.28 9.31 -8.47
N TYR A 30 -11.28 8.67 -9.06
CA TYR A 30 -10.45 7.66 -8.41
C TYR A 30 -8.99 8.09 -8.43
N PHE A 31 -8.29 7.88 -7.32
CA PHE A 31 -6.92 8.36 -7.15
C PHE A 31 -6.03 7.32 -6.46
N VAL A 32 -4.77 7.29 -6.89
CA VAL A 32 -3.66 6.85 -6.05
C VAL A 32 -3.07 8.10 -5.40
N VAL A 33 -3.07 8.13 -4.07
CA VAL A 33 -2.53 9.24 -3.28
C VAL A 33 -1.26 8.77 -2.58
N SER A 34 -0.11 9.25 -3.03
CA SER A 34 1.19 8.93 -2.43
C SER A 34 1.56 9.97 -1.39
N ILE A 35 2.04 9.53 -0.23
CA ILE A 35 2.41 10.37 0.91
C ILE A 35 3.85 10.07 1.32
N THR A 36 4.63 11.13 1.49
CA THR A 36 6.02 11.07 1.97
C THR A 36 6.26 12.13 3.05
N PRO A 37 6.87 11.77 4.19
CA PRO A 37 7.31 12.74 5.17
C PRO A 37 8.61 13.43 4.70
N SER A 38 8.84 14.65 5.18
CA SER A 38 10.04 15.44 4.87
C SER A 38 11.32 14.77 5.39
N GLU A 39 11.24 14.09 6.53
CA GLU A 39 12.27 13.30 7.18
C GLU A 39 11.64 12.03 7.79
N SER A 40 12.44 11.07 8.26
CA SER A 40 11.88 9.89 8.92
C SER A 40 11.13 10.31 10.19
N TYR A 41 9.83 10.02 10.25
CA TYR A 41 8.99 10.36 11.39
C TYR A 41 9.44 9.63 12.66
N TRP A 42 9.92 8.39 12.52
CA TRP A 42 10.46 7.62 13.63
C TRP A 42 11.75 8.24 14.20
N ARG A 43 12.63 8.75 13.33
CA ARG A 43 13.95 9.28 13.69
C ARG A 43 13.97 10.80 13.91
N ALA A 44 12.88 11.49 13.61
CA ALA A 44 12.77 12.94 13.75
C ALA A 44 12.95 13.37 15.20
N LYS A 45 13.85 14.33 15.44
CA LYS A 45 14.05 14.91 16.79
C LYS A 45 12.79 15.60 17.31
N ASN A 46 12.02 16.21 16.42
CA ASN A 46 10.75 16.85 16.74
C ASN A 46 9.68 16.47 15.72
N LYS A 47 8.81 15.54 16.10
CA LYS A 47 7.71 15.02 15.26
C LYS A 47 6.75 16.11 14.76
N LYS A 48 6.62 17.24 15.47
CA LYS A 48 5.75 18.36 15.07
C LYS A 48 6.27 19.11 13.82
N ASN A 49 7.55 19.00 13.52
CA ASN A 49 8.17 19.67 12.37
C ASN A 49 8.14 18.81 11.10
N VAL A 50 7.76 17.53 11.21
CA VAL A 50 7.69 16.62 10.07
C VAL A 50 6.52 17.05 9.20
N LYS A 51 6.83 17.48 7.97
CA LYS A 51 5.82 17.83 6.97
C LYS A 51 5.51 16.60 6.13
N PHE A 52 4.25 16.43 5.75
CA PHE A 52 3.84 15.37 4.83
C PHE A 52 3.54 15.98 3.47
N GLU A 53 4.27 15.55 2.45
CA GLU A 53 3.98 15.84 1.05
C GLU A 53 2.99 14.78 0.55
N SER A 54 1.96 15.22 -0.18
CA SER A 54 1.00 14.32 -0.83
C SER A 54 0.92 14.62 -2.32
N LYS A 55 1.04 13.58 -3.15
CA LYS A 55 0.80 13.66 -4.59
C LYS A 55 -0.38 12.78 -4.96
N LYS A 56 -1.13 13.20 -5.98
CA LYS A 56 -2.35 12.51 -6.43
C LYS A 56 -2.24 12.21 -7.91
N LEU A 57 -2.37 10.92 -8.24
CA LEU A 57 -2.53 10.46 -9.60
C LEU A 57 -3.99 10.05 -9.82
N LYS A 58 -4.68 10.70 -10.75
CA LYS A 58 -6.00 10.27 -11.19
C LYS A 58 -5.87 8.96 -11.97
N ILE A 59 -6.69 7.98 -11.63
CA ILE A 59 -6.75 6.68 -12.30
C ILE A 59 -8.15 6.42 -12.83
N ASP A 60 -8.26 5.52 -13.80
CA ASP A 60 -9.56 5.09 -14.30
C ASP A 60 -10.25 4.12 -13.31
N LYS A 61 -11.57 3.96 -13.50
CA LYS A 61 -12.41 3.07 -12.68
C LYS A 61 -11.97 1.61 -12.76
N LYS A 62 -11.48 1.14 -13.91
CA LYS A 62 -11.10 -0.25 -14.14
C LYS A 62 -9.87 -0.59 -13.31
N PHE A 63 -8.86 0.27 -13.32
CA PHE A 63 -7.65 0.11 -12.55
C PHE A 63 -7.93 0.24 -11.06
N TYR A 64 -8.74 1.23 -10.65
CA TYR A 64 -9.22 1.35 -9.27
C TYR A 64 -9.88 0.05 -8.79
N SER A 65 -10.81 -0.51 -9.57
CA SER A 65 -11.51 -1.75 -9.22
C SER A 65 -10.57 -2.94 -9.10
N LYS A 66 -9.55 -3.06 -9.97
CA LYS A 66 -8.55 -4.14 -9.90
C LYS A 66 -7.71 -4.08 -8.63
N ILE A 67 -7.16 -2.91 -8.32
CA ILE A 67 -6.41 -2.71 -7.07
C ILE A 67 -7.32 -3.00 -5.89
N SER A 68 -8.56 -2.52 -5.95
CA SER A 68 -9.53 -2.72 -4.88
C SER A 68 -9.84 -4.20 -4.64
N HIS A 69 -10.04 -4.97 -5.70
CA HIS A 69 -10.27 -6.42 -5.62
C HIS A 69 -9.09 -7.16 -4.98
N LEU A 70 -7.86 -6.84 -5.42
CA LEU A 70 -6.64 -7.44 -4.86
C LEU A 70 -6.56 -7.22 -3.35
N PHE A 71 -6.72 -5.98 -2.88
CA PHE A 71 -6.66 -5.65 -1.46
C PHE A 71 -7.81 -6.30 -0.67
N GLN A 72 -9.00 -6.45 -1.25
CA GLN A 72 -10.10 -7.20 -0.62
C GLN A 72 -9.80 -8.70 -0.46
N LEU A 73 -9.20 -9.34 -1.47
CA LEU A 73 -8.78 -10.73 -1.38
C LEU A 73 -7.78 -10.93 -0.24
N LEU A 74 -6.79 -10.03 -0.16
CA LEU A 74 -5.80 -10.05 0.91
C LEU A 74 -6.43 -9.88 2.28
N ALA A 75 -7.39 -8.96 2.43
CA ALA A 75 -8.12 -8.72 3.66
C ALA A 75 -8.92 -9.95 4.15
N LYS A 76 -9.38 -10.79 3.22
CA LYS A 76 -10.06 -12.06 3.53
C LYS A 76 -9.07 -13.13 4.01
N GLN A 77 -7.86 -13.12 3.47
CA GLN A 77 -6.83 -14.13 3.73
C GLN A 77 -5.91 -13.78 4.90
N THR A 78 -5.87 -12.52 5.33
CA THR A 78 -5.07 -12.09 6.50
C THR A 78 -5.65 -12.70 7.77
N LYS A 79 -5.07 -13.81 8.22
CA LYS A 79 -5.00 -14.13 9.65
C LYS A 79 -4.04 -13.12 10.27
N SER A 80 -4.28 -12.68 11.52
CA SER A 80 -3.31 -11.83 12.25
C SER A 80 -1.94 -12.51 12.18
N TYR A 81 -1.03 -11.98 11.36
CA TYR A 81 0.33 -12.52 11.23
C TYR A 81 1.12 -12.03 12.46
N ASP A 82 0.88 -12.67 13.60
CA ASP A 82 1.58 -12.36 14.87
C ASP A 82 2.87 -13.18 15.06
N ASN A 83 3.20 -14.08 14.14
CA ASN A 83 4.35 -14.99 14.27
C ASN A 83 5.51 -14.61 13.35
N GLU A 84 6.01 -13.37 13.46
CA GLU A 84 7.18 -12.93 12.69
C GLU A 84 8.43 -12.80 13.56
N ILE A 85 9.51 -13.41 13.09
CA ILE A 85 10.84 -13.30 13.67
C ILE A 85 11.40 -11.95 13.24
N TYR A 86 11.47 -11.01 14.18
CA TYR A 86 12.10 -9.71 13.95
C TYR A 86 13.61 -9.88 13.73
N SER A 87 14.11 -9.47 12.57
CA SER A 87 15.54 -9.18 12.37
C SER A 87 15.83 -7.72 12.78
N THR A 88 17.10 -7.37 12.97
CA THR A 88 17.54 -5.99 13.27
C THR A 88 17.39 -5.04 12.08
N ASP A 89 17.28 -5.58 10.87
CA ASP A 89 17.23 -4.87 9.60
C ASP A 89 16.02 -5.31 8.74
N GLY A 90 15.54 -4.37 7.92
CA GLY A 90 14.41 -4.62 7.01
C GLY A 90 13.43 -3.46 6.90
N GLU A 91 12.27 -3.78 6.35
CA GLU A 91 11.13 -2.87 6.22
C GLU A 91 9.90 -3.54 6.85
N THR A 92 9.15 -2.77 7.64
CA THR A 92 7.81 -3.18 8.06
C THR A 92 6.79 -2.63 7.09
N TYR A 93 5.87 -3.48 6.66
CA TYR A 93 4.78 -3.14 5.77
C TYR A 93 3.45 -3.31 6.50
N TYR A 94 2.59 -2.30 6.39
CA TYR A 94 1.23 -2.32 6.91
C TYR A 94 0.24 -2.21 5.75
N PHE A 95 -0.78 -3.05 5.78
CA PHE A 95 -1.87 -3.10 4.79
C PHE A 95 -3.16 -2.82 5.51
N ILE A 96 -3.79 -1.71 5.21
CA ILE A 96 -5.08 -1.33 5.78
C ILE A 96 -6.09 -1.41 4.65
N THR A 97 -7.17 -2.15 4.87
CA THR A 97 -8.24 -2.34 3.88
C THR A 97 -9.56 -2.07 4.56
N ALA A 98 -10.41 -1.28 3.92
CA ALA A 98 -11.78 -1.10 4.36
C ALA A 98 -12.67 -2.11 3.63
N ASP A 99 -13.50 -2.84 4.37
CA ASP A 99 -14.59 -3.58 3.74
C ASP A 99 -15.72 -2.63 3.28
N ASN A 100 -16.69 -3.20 2.56
CA ASN A 100 -17.83 -2.43 2.04
C ASN A 100 -18.71 -1.80 3.14
N ASN A 101 -18.54 -2.22 4.40
CA ASN A 101 -19.25 -1.69 5.56
C ASN A 101 -18.40 -0.66 6.33
N GLY A 102 -17.23 -0.29 5.81
CA GLY A 102 -16.30 0.65 6.42
C GLY A 102 -15.48 0.08 7.58
N LYS A 103 -15.57 -1.23 7.86
CA LYS A 103 -14.73 -1.88 8.88
C LYS A 103 -13.35 -2.12 8.30
N THR A 104 -12.33 -1.59 8.97
CA THR A 104 -10.94 -1.72 8.54
C THR A 104 -10.31 -3.02 9.06
N LYS A 105 -9.62 -3.74 8.20
CA LYS A 105 -8.67 -4.80 8.55
C LYS A 105 -7.25 -4.33 8.33
N THR A 106 -6.37 -4.65 9.27
CA THR A 106 -4.95 -4.32 9.19
C THR A 106 -4.13 -5.61 9.15
N GLY A 107 -3.33 -5.76 8.11
CA GLY A 107 -2.24 -6.73 8.02
C GLY A 107 -0.90 -6.07 8.28
N LYS A 108 0.06 -6.84 8.80
CA LYS A 108 1.44 -6.44 9.01
C LYS A 108 2.35 -7.55 8.48
N ILE A 109 3.47 -7.17 7.86
CA ILE A 109 4.57 -8.09 7.57
C ILE A 109 5.93 -7.38 7.67
N TRP A 110 6.92 -8.11 8.13
CA TRP A 110 8.34 -7.77 8.08
C TRP A 110 9.00 -8.48 6.89
N THR A 111 9.66 -7.72 6.02
CA THR A 111 10.51 -8.18 4.89
C THR A 111 10.26 -9.63 4.42
N PRO A 112 9.21 -9.89 3.63
CA PRO A 112 8.93 -11.24 3.17
C PRO A 112 9.98 -11.76 2.20
N THR A 113 10.01 -13.08 2.05
CA THR A 113 10.78 -13.74 0.98
C THR A 113 10.34 -13.23 -0.39
N ASN A 114 11.33 -12.88 -1.22
CA ASN A 114 11.12 -12.52 -2.61
C ASN A 114 10.36 -13.64 -3.35
N ASN A 115 9.48 -13.27 -4.27
CA ASN A 115 8.60 -14.16 -5.05
C ASN A 115 7.55 -14.95 -4.23
N SER A 116 7.35 -14.63 -2.95
CA SER A 116 6.14 -15.06 -2.23
C SER A 116 4.92 -14.22 -2.64
N LEU A 117 3.70 -14.69 -2.35
CA LEU A 117 2.47 -13.91 -2.57
C LEU A 117 2.56 -12.49 -1.96
N MET A 118 3.13 -12.42 -0.76
CA MET A 118 3.28 -11.15 -0.03
C MET A 118 4.43 -10.29 -0.59
N GLY A 119 5.52 -10.91 -1.04
CA GLY A 119 6.58 -10.21 -1.78
C GLY A 119 6.07 -9.60 -3.09
N ASN A 120 5.24 -10.35 -3.84
CA ASN A 120 4.59 -9.86 -5.06
C ASN A 120 3.63 -8.70 -4.76
N LEU A 121 2.87 -8.79 -3.67
CA LEU A 121 2.01 -7.69 -3.23
C LEU A 121 2.82 -6.42 -2.89
N ILE A 122 3.93 -6.55 -2.17
CA ILE A 122 4.80 -5.42 -1.83
C ILE A 122 5.37 -4.79 -3.09
N LYS A 123 5.80 -5.60 -4.06
CA LYS A 123 6.28 -5.11 -5.36
C LYS A 123 5.21 -4.27 -6.06
N ILE A 124 3.99 -4.79 -6.18
CA ILE A 124 2.84 -4.06 -6.76
C ILE A 124 2.58 -2.77 -5.97
N SER A 125 2.60 -2.84 -4.64
CA SER A 125 2.35 -1.71 -3.74
C SER A 125 3.42 -0.60 -3.90
N ASN A 126 4.69 -0.98 -4.05
CA ASN A 126 5.78 -0.04 -4.32
C ASN A 126 5.67 0.60 -5.71
N ASN A 127 5.21 -0.16 -6.70
CA ASN A 127 4.92 0.36 -8.04
C ASN A 127 3.74 1.36 -8.00
N LEU A 128 2.68 1.06 -7.25
CA LEU A 128 1.54 1.97 -7.03
C LEU A 128 1.97 3.29 -6.35
N PHE A 129 2.77 3.20 -5.28
CA PHE A 129 3.35 4.38 -4.64
C PHE A 129 4.18 5.20 -5.63
N SER A 130 5.01 4.55 -6.44
CA SER A 130 5.89 5.19 -7.40
C SER A 130 5.13 5.92 -8.50
N ILE A 131 4.10 5.31 -9.11
CA ILE A 131 3.26 6.01 -10.10
C ILE A 131 2.51 7.19 -9.46
N GLY A 132 1.99 7.01 -8.25
CA GLY A 132 1.28 8.06 -7.51
C GLY A 132 2.20 9.23 -7.16
N ASN A 133 3.51 8.98 -7.05
CA ASN A 133 4.53 9.99 -6.79
C ASN A 133 5.07 10.66 -8.09
N GLY A 134 4.56 10.26 -9.26
CA GLY A 134 4.93 10.82 -10.56
C GLY A 134 6.08 10.11 -11.28
N ASN A 135 6.51 8.93 -10.80
CA ASN A 135 7.51 8.12 -11.50
C ASN A 135 6.88 7.42 -12.72
N TYR A 136 7.66 7.27 -13.79
CA TYR A 136 7.22 6.56 -14.99
C TYR A 136 7.29 5.05 -14.76
N ILE A 137 6.13 4.44 -14.52
CA ILE A 137 5.93 2.98 -14.52
C ILE A 137 4.69 2.69 -15.36
N SER A 138 4.72 1.62 -16.14
CA SER A 138 3.61 1.27 -17.00
C SER A 138 2.41 0.78 -16.18
N VAL A 139 1.26 1.45 -16.32
CA VAL A 139 0.00 0.99 -15.74
C VAL A 139 -0.40 -0.39 -16.30
N SER A 140 -0.04 -0.71 -17.55
CA SER A 140 -0.33 -2.04 -18.11
C SER A 140 0.49 -3.15 -17.46
N GLU A 141 1.75 -2.86 -17.08
CA GLU A 141 2.60 -3.81 -16.34
C GLU A 141 2.04 -4.07 -14.95
N ILE A 142 1.69 -3.00 -14.21
CA ILE A 142 1.08 -3.14 -12.88
C ILE A 142 -0.23 -3.93 -12.96
N ASN A 143 -1.07 -3.69 -13.99
CA ASN A 143 -2.28 -4.47 -14.21
C ASN A 143 -1.99 -5.96 -14.42
N SER A 144 -0.98 -6.30 -15.22
CA SER A 144 -0.57 -7.68 -15.47
C SER A 144 -0.06 -8.36 -14.20
N GLU A 145 0.72 -7.65 -13.37
CA GLU A 145 1.17 -8.15 -12.07
C GLU A 145 0.02 -8.39 -11.10
N ILE A 146 -0.96 -7.48 -11.05
CA ILE A 146 -2.18 -7.66 -10.26
C ILE A 146 -2.95 -8.89 -10.71
N ASP A 147 -3.16 -9.06 -12.03
CA ASP A 147 -3.91 -10.21 -12.56
C ASP A 147 -3.26 -11.54 -12.19
N LYS A 148 -1.93 -11.64 -12.31
CA LYS A 148 -1.18 -12.82 -11.90
C LYS A 148 -1.36 -13.13 -10.42
N LEU A 149 -1.22 -12.12 -9.56
CA LEU A 149 -1.34 -12.31 -8.12
C LEU A 149 -2.77 -12.65 -7.69
N VAL A 150 -3.79 -12.04 -8.31
CA VAL A 150 -5.20 -12.38 -8.07
C VAL A 150 -5.47 -13.85 -8.40
N ILE A 151 -4.99 -14.34 -9.56
CA ILE A 151 -5.13 -15.75 -9.94
C ILE A 151 -4.48 -16.67 -8.90
N GLU A 152 -3.33 -16.29 -8.35
CA GLU A 152 -2.67 -17.09 -7.31
C GLU A 152 -3.40 -17.06 -5.96
N LEU A 153 -3.99 -15.92 -5.60
CA LEU A 153 -4.76 -15.76 -4.36
C LEU A 153 -6.13 -16.45 -4.39
N GLU A 154 -6.68 -16.70 -5.57
CA GLU A 154 -8.00 -17.34 -5.75
C GLU A 154 -7.92 -18.88 -5.90
N LYS A 155 -6.72 -19.45 -5.93
CA LYS A 155 -6.49 -20.91 -5.87
C LYS A 155 -6.73 -21.46 -4.46
#